data_AF-A0ABD1DZN1-F1
#
_entry.id   AF-A0ABD1DZN1-F1
#
_cell.length_a   1.000
_cell.length_b   1.000
_cell.length_c   1.000
_cell.angle_alpha   90.00
_cell.angle_beta   90.00
_cell.angle_gamma   90.00
#
_symmetry.space_group_name_H-M   'P 1'
#
loop_
_entity.id
_entity.type
_entity.pdbx_description
1 polymer ?
#
loop_
_entity_poly.entity_id
_entity_poly.type
_entity_poly.pdbx_seq_one_letter_code
_entity_poly.pdbx_strand_id
1 'polypeptide(L)'
;MDKSFVRADGSNLPKIDALMVGLFFKNNPDFYSAELRNVKTTLASRESYGDDAIGWVQLCRKKEVCTVKCQMCPEHKVRSASYKVTLVVNEKKRQIISCECHDCVASLGGCKHAVAFLMWVHRRSEEPSCTSVECYWKKSTLSRVGTSLKFIAADQLCKKKAKKHDVNSGLFLEFVQEAKKRKLSNCEVLKYQNDFVYVGIKQFSFHSF
;
A
#
# COMPACT_ATOMS: atom_id res chain seq x y z
N MET A 1 8.75 30.13 -9.99
CA MET A 1 7.84 29.21 -10.70
C MET A 1 7.70 29.69 -12.12
N ASP A 2 7.74 28.79 -13.09
CA ASP A 2 7.59 29.14 -14.51
C ASP A 2 6.13 29.56 -14.79
N LYS A 3 5.89 30.49 -15.73
CA LYS A 3 4.58 31.15 -15.98
C LYS A 3 3.41 30.22 -16.38
N SER A 4 3.60 28.91 -16.47
CA SER A 4 2.56 27.92 -16.78
C SER A 4 2.59 26.69 -15.88
N PHE A 5 3.38 26.72 -14.81
CA PHE A 5 3.59 25.59 -13.92
C PHE A 5 2.88 25.83 -12.59
N VAL A 6 2.24 24.78 -12.09
CA VAL A 6 1.61 24.77 -10.76
C VAL A 6 2.50 24.01 -9.79
N ARG A 7 2.36 24.32 -8.50
CA ARG A 7 3.05 23.58 -7.43
C ARG A 7 2.57 22.12 -7.42
N ALA A 8 3.51 21.19 -7.33
CA ALA A 8 3.16 19.78 -7.18
C ALA A 8 2.65 19.49 -5.76
N ASP A 9 1.64 18.63 -5.66
CA ASP A 9 1.06 18.08 -4.44
C ASP A 9 0.75 16.59 -4.64
N GLY A 10 0.41 15.89 -3.55
CA GLY A 10 0.11 14.44 -3.62
C GLY A 10 -1.12 14.08 -4.47
N SER A 11 -1.97 15.05 -4.84
CA SER A 11 -3.17 14.83 -5.65
C SER A 11 -2.93 15.04 -7.14
N ASN A 12 -1.90 15.80 -7.50
CA ASN A 12 -1.70 16.30 -8.85
C ASN A 12 -0.48 15.72 -9.56
N LEU A 13 0.31 14.85 -8.93
CA LEU A 13 1.41 14.14 -9.60
C LEU A 13 0.91 13.20 -10.69
N PRO A 14 1.68 12.99 -11.78
CA PRO A 14 1.37 11.96 -12.76
C PRO A 14 1.51 10.58 -12.12
N LYS A 15 0.60 9.66 -12.44
CA LYS A 15 0.71 8.28 -11.97
C LYS A 15 1.81 7.56 -12.75
N ILE A 16 2.81 7.08 -12.04
CA ILE A 16 3.93 6.33 -12.61
C ILE A 16 3.94 4.95 -11.97
N ASP A 17 3.73 3.92 -12.78
CA ASP A 17 3.79 2.53 -12.32
C ASP A 17 5.20 1.92 -12.50
N ALA A 18 5.45 0.79 -11.83
CA ALA A 18 6.73 0.10 -11.92
C ALA A 18 7.08 -0.38 -13.35
N LEU A 19 6.07 -0.65 -14.20
CA LEU A 19 6.28 -1.08 -15.58
C LEU A 19 6.76 0.07 -16.46
N MET A 20 6.25 1.27 -16.26
CA MET A 20 6.69 2.51 -16.90
C MET A 20 8.16 2.76 -16.59
N VAL A 21 8.54 2.66 -15.31
CA VAL A 21 9.93 2.80 -14.86
C VAL A 21 10.82 1.74 -15.51
N GLY A 22 10.39 0.47 -15.49
CA GLY A 22 11.15 -0.63 -16.11
C GLY A 22 11.33 -0.46 -17.63
N LEU A 23 10.26 -0.07 -18.34
CA LEU A 23 10.31 0.21 -19.77
C LEU A 23 11.19 1.40 -20.11
N PHE A 24 11.15 2.45 -19.28
CA PHE A 24 12.03 3.61 -19.43
C PHE A 24 13.50 3.21 -19.35
N PHE A 25 13.90 2.50 -18.29
CA PHE A 25 15.30 2.06 -18.14
C PHE A 25 15.74 1.05 -19.20
N LYS A 26 14.82 0.18 -19.66
CA LYS A 26 15.11 -0.78 -20.74
C LYS A 26 15.38 -0.07 -22.08
N ASN A 27 14.58 0.94 -22.40
CA ASN A 27 14.60 1.58 -23.72
C ASN A 27 15.59 2.75 -23.79
N ASN A 28 16.16 3.16 -22.67
CA ASN A 28 17.05 4.31 -22.61
C ASN A 28 18.52 3.85 -22.44
N PRO A 29 19.36 4.02 -23.48
CA PRO A 29 20.75 3.52 -23.47
C PRO A 29 21.59 4.15 -22.36
N ASP A 30 21.26 5.39 -21.96
CA ASP A 30 21.96 6.15 -20.93
C ASP A 30 21.85 5.51 -19.55
N PHE A 31 20.85 4.65 -19.32
CA PHE A 31 20.64 3.93 -18.06
C PHE A 31 20.81 2.42 -18.19
N TYR A 32 20.95 1.91 -19.41
CA TYR A 32 21.09 0.49 -19.73
C TYR A 32 22.56 0.01 -19.78
N SER A 33 23.52 0.95 -19.76
CA SER A 33 24.96 0.65 -19.82
C SER A 33 25.44 -0.17 -18.61
N ALA A 34 26.37 -1.10 -18.85
CA ALA A 34 26.86 -2.03 -17.83
C ALA A 34 27.55 -1.33 -16.64
N GLU A 35 28.10 -0.12 -16.84
CA GLU A 35 28.79 0.66 -15.80
C GLU A 35 27.83 1.33 -14.79
N LEU A 36 26.56 1.47 -15.17
CA LEU A 36 25.50 2.02 -14.30
C LEU A 36 24.64 0.92 -13.68
N ARG A 37 24.84 -0.34 -14.09
CA ARG A 37 24.13 -1.48 -13.49
C ARG A 37 24.47 -1.57 -12.00
N ASN A 38 23.44 -1.39 -11.20
CA ASN A 38 23.28 -1.86 -9.83
C ASN A 38 23.91 -1.07 -8.67
N VAL A 39 24.90 -0.19 -8.86
CA VAL A 39 25.45 0.57 -7.70
C VAL A 39 24.88 1.99 -7.64
N LYS A 40 25.09 2.81 -8.66
CA LYS A 40 24.65 4.22 -8.65
C LYS A 40 23.13 4.35 -8.68
N THR A 41 22.45 3.53 -9.47
CA THR A 41 20.97 3.50 -9.52
C THR A 41 20.37 3.06 -8.18
N THR A 42 20.95 2.04 -7.53
CA THR A 42 20.47 1.53 -6.24
C THR A 42 20.72 2.51 -5.10
N LEU A 43 21.83 3.25 -5.12
CA LEU A 43 22.10 4.31 -4.15
C LEU A 43 21.18 5.52 -4.37
N ALA A 44 20.97 5.92 -5.61
CA ALA A 44 20.14 7.07 -5.97
C ALA A 44 18.63 6.81 -5.82
N SER A 45 18.19 5.55 -5.95
CA SER A 45 16.78 5.17 -5.77
C SER A 45 16.35 5.10 -4.30
N ARG A 46 17.30 5.18 -3.36
CA ARG A 46 17.00 5.18 -1.91
C ARG A 46 16.03 6.28 -1.56
N GLU A 47 15.08 5.93 -0.70
CA GLU A 47 14.04 6.85 -0.26
C GLU A 47 14.64 8.07 0.44
N SER A 48 15.51 7.83 1.44
CA SER A 48 16.18 8.88 2.19
C SER A 48 16.90 9.91 1.32
N TYR A 49 17.65 9.48 0.30
CA TYR A 49 18.35 10.41 -0.58
C TYR A 49 17.39 11.26 -1.40
N GLY A 50 16.37 10.63 -2.01
CA GLY A 50 15.39 11.35 -2.82
C GLY A 50 14.62 12.37 -2.00
N ASP A 51 14.10 11.97 -0.84
CA ASP A 51 13.24 12.81 -0.01
C ASP A 51 13.99 13.96 0.67
N ASP A 52 15.27 13.79 1.02
CA ASP A 52 16.10 14.86 1.59
C ASP A 52 16.65 15.82 0.52
N ALA A 53 16.93 15.33 -0.69
CA ALA A 53 17.58 16.12 -1.75
C ALA A 53 16.58 16.85 -2.65
N ILE A 54 15.33 16.37 -2.76
CA ILE A 54 14.31 16.96 -3.64
C ILE A 54 13.67 18.16 -2.96
N GLY A 55 13.84 19.32 -3.59
CA GLY A 55 13.26 20.59 -3.15
C GLY A 55 11.98 20.92 -3.89
N TRP A 56 11.90 22.14 -4.42
CA TRP A 56 10.68 22.65 -5.05
C TRP A 56 10.33 21.87 -6.32
N VAL A 57 9.16 21.22 -6.29
CA VAL A 57 8.57 20.50 -7.42
C VAL A 57 7.40 21.28 -7.99
N GLN A 58 7.40 21.42 -9.32
CA GLN A 58 6.35 22.09 -10.07
C GLN A 58 5.98 21.23 -11.29
N LEU A 59 4.74 21.28 -11.74
CA LEU A 59 4.30 20.54 -12.91
C LEU A 59 3.40 21.36 -13.83
N CYS A 60 3.35 20.96 -15.09
CA CYS A 60 2.49 21.54 -16.11
C CYS A 60 1.89 20.41 -16.94
N ARG A 61 0.57 20.38 -17.07
CA ARG A 61 -0.14 19.47 -17.96
C ARG A 61 -0.52 20.19 -19.24
N LYS A 62 -0.10 19.63 -20.37
CA LYS A 62 -0.48 20.09 -21.71
C LYS A 62 -1.06 18.92 -22.48
N LYS A 63 -2.39 18.89 -22.62
CA LYS A 63 -3.14 17.79 -23.23
C LYS A 63 -2.86 16.46 -22.50
N GLU A 64 -2.14 15.54 -23.14
CA GLU A 64 -1.85 14.19 -22.64
C GLU A 64 -0.45 14.08 -22.02
N VAL A 65 0.34 15.16 -22.09
CA VAL A 65 1.73 15.19 -21.59
C VAL A 65 1.81 16.01 -20.32
N CYS A 66 2.36 15.41 -19.27
CA CYS A 66 2.67 16.04 -18.00
C CYS A 66 4.18 16.26 -17.90
N THR A 67 4.59 17.52 -17.71
CA THR A 67 5.98 17.88 -17.47
C THR A 67 6.15 18.25 -16.00
N VAL A 68 6.96 17.49 -15.27
CA VAL A 68 7.29 17.73 -13.86
C VAL A 68 8.73 18.22 -13.79
N LYS A 69 8.98 19.31 -13.07
CA LYS A 69 10.30 19.86 -12.83
C LYS A 69 10.59 19.89 -11.35
N CYS A 70 11.85 19.65 -10.99
CA CYS A 70 12.33 19.67 -9.62
C CYS A 70 13.66 20.41 -9.52
N GLN A 71 13.89 21.03 -8.37
CA GLN A 71 15.20 21.48 -7.93
C GLN A 71 15.78 20.49 -6.92
N MET A 72 16.96 19.95 -7.21
CA MET A 72 17.66 19.00 -6.37
C MET A 72 18.89 19.62 -5.71
N CYS A 73 19.02 19.42 -4.39
CA CYS A 73 20.16 19.87 -3.62
C CYS A 73 21.43 19.04 -3.95
N PRO A 74 22.58 19.69 -4.18
CA PRO A 74 23.85 18.99 -4.39
C PRO A 74 24.33 18.32 -3.10
N GLU A 75 24.70 17.05 -3.17
CA GLU A 75 25.10 16.25 -2.00
C GLU A 75 26.40 16.75 -1.35
N HIS A 76 27.46 16.97 -2.14
CA HIS A 76 28.78 17.34 -1.60
C HIS A 76 29.02 18.86 -1.52
N LYS A 77 28.02 19.68 -1.88
CA LYS A 77 28.10 21.15 -1.89
C LYS A 77 26.72 21.76 -1.65
N VAL A 78 26.13 21.51 -0.48
CA VAL A 78 24.74 21.87 -0.15
C VAL A 78 24.43 23.37 -0.31
N ARG A 79 25.44 24.26 -0.24
CA ARG A 79 25.30 25.71 -0.47
C ARG A 79 25.39 26.15 -1.94
N SER A 80 25.72 25.24 -2.85
CA SER A 80 25.81 25.55 -4.29
C SER A 80 24.43 25.51 -4.95
N ALA A 81 24.35 26.05 -6.17
CA ALA A 81 23.09 26.10 -6.92
C ALA A 81 22.50 24.70 -7.10
N SER A 82 21.17 24.61 -6.93
CA SER A 82 20.45 23.35 -7.09
C SER A 82 20.44 22.88 -8.54
N TYR A 83 20.52 21.56 -8.73
CA TYR A 83 20.37 20.93 -10.03
C TYR A 83 18.92 20.97 -10.47
N LYS A 84 18.66 21.35 -11.72
CA LYS A 84 17.30 21.26 -12.29
C LYS A 84 17.11 19.93 -12.98
N VAL A 85 16.03 19.23 -12.63
CA VAL A 85 15.63 17.97 -13.28
C VAL A 85 14.25 18.13 -13.89
N THR A 86 14.06 17.63 -15.11
CA THR A 86 12.78 17.65 -15.83
C THR A 86 12.38 16.23 -16.20
N LEU A 87 11.19 15.82 -15.78
CA LEU A 87 10.55 14.56 -16.11
C LEU A 87 9.36 14.84 -17.03
N VAL A 88 9.27 14.14 -18.14
CA VAL A 88 8.17 14.26 -19.10
C VAL A 88 7.46 12.92 -19.21
N VAL A 89 6.16 12.91 -18.94
CA VAL A 89 5.33 11.69 -18.92
C VAL A 89 4.15 11.86 -19.85
N ASN A 90 3.89 10.87 -20.70
CA ASN A 90 2.63 10.74 -21.41
C ASN A 90 1.65 9.96 -20.53
N GLU A 91 0.66 10.65 -19.97
CA GLU A 91 -0.31 10.06 -19.02
C GLU A 91 -1.26 9.08 -19.73
N LYS A 92 -1.60 9.33 -21.01
CA LYS A 92 -2.52 8.47 -21.77
C LYS A 92 -1.87 7.17 -22.23
N LYS A 93 -0.64 7.25 -22.76
CA LYS A 93 0.13 6.08 -23.19
C LYS A 93 0.79 5.35 -22.03
N ARG A 94 0.73 5.90 -20.81
CA ARG A 94 1.45 5.41 -19.63
C ARG A 94 2.91 5.16 -19.99
N GLN A 95 3.59 6.22 -20.43
CA GLN A 95 4.97 6.14 -20.88
C GLN A 95 5.77 7.34 -20.38
N ILE A 96 6.92 7.08 -19.78
CA ILE A 96 7.91 8.13 -19.49
C ILE A 96 8.64 8.44 -20.79
N ILE A 97 8.55 9.70 -21.24
CA ILE A 97 9.18 10.17 -22.47
C ILE A 97 10.66 10.48 -22.21
N SER A 98 10.95 11.28 -21.19
CA SER A 98 12.32 11.62 -20.81
C SER A 98 12.44 12.00 -19.33
N CYS A 99 13.64 11.84 -18.79
CA CYS A 99 14.03 12.33 -17.47
C CYS A 99 15.45 12.90 -17.54
N GLU A 100 15.57 14.22 -17.56
CA GLU A 100 16.80 14.95 -17.89
C GLU A 100 17.23 15.84 -16.73
N CYS A 101 18.53 15.82 -16.42
CA CYS A 101 19.14 16.76 -15.48
C CYS A 101 19.98 17.77 -16.26
N HIS A 102 19.76 19.06 -16.03
CA HIS A 102 20.31 20.12 -16.88
C HIS A 102 21.68 20.63 -16.43
N ASP A 103 21.97 20.55 -15.13
CA ASP A 103 23.15 21.21 -14.55
C ASP A 103 24.22 20.21 -14.07
N CYS A 104 24.15 18.93 -14.47
CA CYS A 104 25.04 17.87 -14.02
C CYS A 104 25.98 17.38 -15.13
N VAL A 105 27.26 17.21 -14.80
CA VAL A 105 28.30 16.69 -15.74
C VAL A 105 27.95 15.29 -16.26
N ALA A 106 27.25 14.49 -15.47
CA ALA A 106 26.84 13.13 -15.83
C ALA A 106 25.45 13.07 -16.50
N SER A 107 24.87 14.20 -16.93
CA SER A 107 23.52 14.24 -17.51
C SER A 107 23.37 13.39 -18.77
N LEU A 108 24.43 13.31 -19.59
CA LEU A 108 24.49 12.56 -20.86
C LEU A 108 24.59 11.04 -20.69
N GLY A 109 24.77 10.54 -19.47
CA GLY A 109 24.98 9.11 -19.21
C GLY A 109 24.25 8.63 -17.97
N GLY A 110 22.99 9.05 -17.80
CA GLY A 110 22.16 8.58 -16.70
C GLY A 110 22.64 9.04 -15.32
N CYS A 111 22.44 10.33 -15.03
CA CYS A 111 22.86 10.87 -13.73
C CYS A 111 22.00 10.38 -12.56
N LYS A 112 22.60 10.38 -11.35
CA LYS A 112 21.90 10.02 -10.10
C LYS A 112 20.67 10.89 -9.83
N HIS A 113 20.69 12.16 -10.23
CA HIS A 113 19.60 13.10 -9.99
C HIS A 113 18.34 12.73 -10.79
N ALA A 114 18.50 12.33 -12.05
CA ALA A 114 17.39 11.88 -12.89
C ALA A 114 16.75 10.59 -12.34
N VAL A 115 17.57 9.64 -11.89
CA VAL A 115 17.10 8.41 -11.25
C VAL A 115 16.37 8.71 -9.94
N ALA A 116 16.98 9.49 -9.05
CA ALA A 116 16.41 9.83 -7.75
C ALA A 116 15.06 10.54 -7.92
N PHE A 117 14.97 11.50 -8.85
CA PHE A 117 13.73 12.20 -9.12
C PHE A 117 12.65 11.29 -9.72
N LEU A 118 12.99 10.45 -10.69
CA LEU A 118 12.04 9.50 -11.27
C LEU A 118 11.47 8.54 -10.22
N MET A 119 12.35 7.95 -9.39
CA MET A 119 11.96 7.02 -8.34
C MET A 119 11.12 7.71 -7.26
N TRP A 120 11.44 8.97 -6.94
CA TRP A 120 10.64 9.77 -6.02
C TRP A 120 9.23 10.01 -6.56
N VAL A 121 9.07 10.44 -7.82
CA VAL A 121 7.74 10.65 -8.42
C VAL A 121 6.94 9.35 -8.44
N HIS A 122 7.57 8.23 -8.79
CA HIS A 122 6.94 6.90 -8.73
C HIS A 122 6.39 6.60 -7.33
N ARG A 123 7.22 6.68 -6.28
CA ARG A 123 6.80 6.45 -4.88
C ARG A 123 5.65 7.36 -4.49
N ARG A 124 5.79 8.67 -4.69
CA ARG A 124 4.76 9.67 -4.32
C ARG A 124 3.46 9.50 -5.07
N SER A 125 3.50 8.95 -6.29
CA SER A 125 2.29 8.67 -7.07
C SER A 125 1.55 7.39 -6.67
N GLU A 126 2.24 6.50 -5.94
CA GLU A 126 1.67 5.26 -5.39
C GLU A 126 1.25 5.37 -3.92
N GLU A 127 1.72 6.41 -3.22
CA GLU A 127 1.29 6.72 -1.85
C GLU A 127 -0.25 6.85 -1.80
N PRO A 128 -0.96 6.04 -0.99
CA PRO A 128 -2.38 6.21 -0.80
C PRO A 128 -2.64 7.58 -0.16
N SER A 129 -3.71 8.26 -0.59
CA SER A 129 -4.13 9.52 0.03
C SER A 129 -4.20 9.39 1.56
N CYS A 130 -3.86 10.45 2.30
CA CYS A 130 -3.89 10.43 3.78
C CYS A 130 -5.28 10.06 4.34
N THR A 131 -6.35 10.29 3.58
CA THR A 131 -7.72 9.88 3.90
C THR A 131 -8.03 8.41 3.61
N SER A 132 -7.22 7.74 2.78
CA SER A 132 -7.37 6.31 2.44
C SER A 132 -6.54 5.39 3.34
N VAL A 133 -5.64 5.92 4.16
CA VAL A 133 -4.96 5.14 5.20
C VAL A 133 -5.96 4.95 6.34
N GLU A 134 -6.41 3.71 6.58
CA GLU A 134 -7.28 3.42 7.71
C GLU A 134 -6.57 3.80 9.02
N CYS A 135 -7.12 4.78 9.74
CA CYS A 135 -6.64 5.10 11.08
C CYS A 135 -7.03 3.97 12.04
N TYR A 136 -6.02 3.27 12.59
CA TYR A 136 -6.20 2.21 13.58
C TYR A 136 -6.28 2.77 15.01
N TRP A 137 -5.85 4.01 15.24
CA TRP A 137 -6.07 4.75 16.49
C TRP A 137 -7.48 5.34 16.53
N LYS A 138 -8.49 4.45 16.48
CA LYS A 138 -9.90 4.80 16.55
C LYS A 138 -10.55 4.08 17.72
N LYS A 139 -11.48 4.76 18.38
CA LYS A 139 -12.26 4.16 19.46
C LYS A 139 -13.07 2.98 18.89
N SER A 140 -13.01 1.83 19.55
CA SER A 140 -13.76 0.62 19.14
C SER A 140 -15.25 0.92 18.99
N THR A 141 -15.88 0.42 17.93
CA THR A 141 -17.35 0.53 17.74
C THR A 141 -18.11 -0.08 18.92
N LEU A 142 -17.58 -1.16 19.52
CA LEU A 142 -18.19 -1.80 20.69
C LEU A 142 -18.17 -0.91 21.94
N SER A 143 -17.20 -0.01 22.05
CA SER A 143 -17.12 0.93 23.20
C SER A 143 -18.30 1.92 23.25
N ARG A 144 -19.08 2.02 22.17
CA ARG A 144 -20.28 2.87 22.09
C ARG A 144 -21.54 2.14 22.57
N VAL A 145 -21.49 0.81 22.72
CA VAL A 145 -22.61 0.00 23.21
C VAL A 145 -22.85 0.27 24.69
N GLY A 146 -24.09 0.45 25.09
CA GLY A 146 -24.51 0.83 26.45
C GLY A 146 -24.43 2.34 26.74
N THR A 147 -23.79 3.14 25.88
CA THR A 147 -23.75 4.61 26.02
C THR A 147 -24.58 5.29 24.94
N SER A 148 -24.04 5.36 23.72
CA SER A 148 -24.68 5.99 22.57
C SER A 148 -25.44 5.00 21.67
N LEU A 149 -25.11 3.71 21.75
CA LEU A 149 -25.82 2.61 21.09
C LEU A 149 -26.40 1.69 22.17
N LYS A 150 -27.72 1.54 22.23
CA LYS A 150 -28.37 0.80 23.32
C LYS A 150 -28.00 -0.69 23.34
N PHE A 151 -27.93 -1.31 22.17
CA PHE A 151 -27.44 -2.66 21.93
C PHE A 151 -26.99 -2.78 20.47
N ILE A 152 -26.19 -3.81 20.15
CA ILE A 152 -25.84 -4.19 18.78
C ILE A 152 -26.25 -5.66 18.61
N ALA A 153 -27.00 -5.96 17.57
CA ALA A 153 -27.37 -7.33 17.21
C ALA A 153 -26.21 -8.03 16.49
N ALA A 154 -26.12 -9.36 16.62
CA ALA A 154 -24.98 -10.14 16.12
C ALA A 154 -24.82 -10.07 14.59
N ASP A 155 -25.92 -9.90 13.86
CA ASP A 155 -25.95 -9.67 12.42
C ASP A 155 -25.34 -8.32 12.02
N GLN A 156 -25.36 -7.32 12.90
CA GLN A 156 -24.77 -6.01 12.68
C GLN A 156 -23.27 -5.96 13.02
N LEU A 157 -22.75 -6.92 13.78
CA LEU A 157 -21.31 -7.03 14.07
C LEU A 157 -20.50 -7.49 12.85
N CYS A 158 -21.12 -8.26 11.96
CA CYS A 158 -20.44 -8.84 10.81
C CYS A 158 -21.01 -8.27 9.51
N LYS A 159 -20.19 -7.56 8.72
CA LYS A 159 -20.61 -7.03 7.41
C LYS A 159 -20.94 -8.11 6.38
N LYS A 160 -20.64 -9.38 6.66
CA LYS A 160 -20.92 -10.50 5.77
C LYS A 160 -22.36 -10.97 6.01
N LYS A 161 -23.19 -10.95 4.96
CA LYS A 161 -24.50 -11.62 4.98
C LYS A 161 -24.27 -13.10 5.32
N ALA A 162 -24.87 -13.58 6.41
CA ALA A 162 -24.84 -15.00 6.75
C ALA A 162 -25.40 -15.78 5.56
N LYS A 163 -24.64 -16.77 5.06
CA LYS A 163 -25.14 -17.67 4.03
C LYS A 163 -26.34 -18.41 4.64
N LYS A 164 -27.51 -18.31 4.02
CA LYS A 164 -28.65 -19.18 4.35
C LYS A 164 -28.28 -20.58 3.88
N HIS A 165 -27.84 -21.41 4.81
CA HIS A 165 -27.69 -22.84 4.59
C HIS A 165 -29.05 -23.50 4.76
N ASP A 166 -29.38 -24.43 3.86
CA ASP A 166 -30.56 -25.27 4.02
C ASP A 166 -30.36 -26.15 5.27
N VAL A 167 -31.24 -26.02 6.25
CA VAL A 167 -31.08 -26.67 7.55
C VAL A 167 -31.60 -28.10 7.42
N ASN A 168 -30.77 -29.00 6.87
CA ASN A 168 -31.06 -30.42 6.94
C ASN A 168 -30.66 -30.96 8.31
N SER A 169 -31.64 -31.12 9.20
CA SER A 169 -31.46 -31.67 10.55
C SER A 169 -31.17 -33.17 10.59
N GLY A 170 -31.30 -33.89 9.46
CA GLY A 170 -31.09 -35.34 9.38
C GLY A 170 -29.69 -35.75 9.79
N LEU A 171 -28.67 -35.08 9.24
CA LEU A 171 -27.26 -35.36 9.56
C LEU A 171 -26.92 -35.08 11.03
N PHE A 172 -27.56 -34.07 11.62
CA PHE A 172 -27.39 -33.76 13.05
C PHE A 172 -27.95 -34.87 13.93
N LEU A 173 -29.14 -35.39 13.61
CA LEU A 173 -29.76 -36.48 14.36
C LEU A 173 -28.95 -37.79 14.25
N GLU A 174 -28.50 -38.14 13.05
CA GLU A 174 -27.62 -39.29 12.82
C GLU A 174 -26.30 -39.15 13.60
N PHE A 175 -25.70 -37.96 13.57
CA PHE A 175 -24.50 -37.68 14.35
C PHE A 175 -24.73 -37.89 15.85
N VAL A 176 -25.81 -37.35 16.42
CA VAL A 176 -26.12 -37.50 17.85
C VAL A 176 -26.35 -38.97 18.21
N GLN A 177 -27.05 -39.74 17.37
CA GLN A 177 -27.28 -41.16 17.58
C GLN A 177 -25.98 -41.96 17.56
N GLU A 178 -25.13 -41.74 16.56
CA GLU A 178 -23.85 -42.45 16.42
C GLU A 178 -22.86 -42.06 17.53
N ALA A 179 -22.86 -40.79 17.93
CA ALA A 179 -22.04 -40.31 19.04
C ALA A 179 -22.45 -40.92 20.39
N LYS A 180 -23.76 -41.09 20.63
CA LYS A 180 -24.29 -41.82 21.80
C LYS A 180 -23.91 -43.29 21.75
N LYS A 181 -24.05 -43.94 20.59
CA LYS A 181 -23.64 -45.34 20.37
C LYS A 181 -22.15 -45.56 20.68
N ARG A 182 -21.30 -44.60 20.31
CA ARG A 182 -19.85 -44.62 20.58
C ARG A 182 -19.46 -44.13 21.97
N LYS A 183 -20.43 -43.74 22.82
CA LYS A 183 -20.22 -43.23 24.18
C LYS A 183 -19.24 -42.03 24.23
N LEU A 184 -19.33 -41.14 23.25
CA LEU A 184 -18.50 -39.93 23.23
C LEU A 184 -18.88 -39.01 24.39
N SER A 185 -17.91 -38.71 25.25
CA SER A 185 -18.10 -37.84 26.43
C SER A 185 -17.46 -36.46 26.26
N ASN A 186 -16.63 -36.27 25.23
CA ASN A 186 -15.89 -35.05 24.96
C ASN A 186 -16.34 -34.39 23.65
N CYS A 187 -17.64 -34.12 23.52
CA CYS A 187 -18.21 -33.41 22.38
C CYS A 187 -19.14 -32.30 22.87
N GLU A 188 -18.85 -31.05 22.48
CA GLU A 188 -19.64 -29.88 22.88
C GLU A 188 -21.11 -30.00 22.46
N VAL A 189 -21.38 -30.59 21.29
CA VAL A 189 -22.75 -30.75 20.76
C VAL A 189 -23.61 -31.63 21.66
N LEU A 190 -23.04 -32.65 22.28
CA LEU A 190 -23.77 -33.56 23.17
C LEU A 190 -24.16 -32.89 24.49
N LYS A 191 -23.46 -31.84 24.92
CA LYS A 191 -23.76 -31.11 26.17
C LYS A 191 -25.12 -30.42 26.14
N TYR A 192 -25.64 -30.15 24.95
CA TYR A 192 -26.93 -29.50 24.74
C TYR A 192 -28.09 -30.51 24.61
N GLN A 193 -27.83 -31.81 24.73
CA GLN A 193 -28.88 -32.83 24.75
C GLN A 193 -29.48 -32.95 26.15
N ASN A 194 -30.80 -33.15 26.24
CA ASN A 194 -31.53 -33.18 27.51
C ASN A 194 -31.08 -34.30 28.45
N ASP A 195 -30.46 -35.35 27.92
CA ASP A 195 -29.97 -36.53 28.65
C ASP A 195 -28.47 -36.46 28.99
N PHE A 196 -27.82 -35.31 28.78
CA PHE A 196 -26.42 -35.13 29.11
C PHE A 196 -26.19 -35.05 30.62
N VAL A 197 -25.45 -36.01 31.17
CA VAL A 197 -25.08 -36.02 32.58
C VAL A 197 -23.74 -35.31 32.77
N TYR A 198 -23.77 -34.18 33.47
CA TYR A 198 -22.60 -33.35 33.72
C TYR A 198 -21.66 -33.98 34.74
N VAL A 199 -20.43 -34.36 34.35
CA VAL A 199 -19.40 -34.80 35.29
C VAL A 199 -18.64 -33.57 35.78
N GLY A 200 -19.08 -33.01 36.92
CA GLY A 200 -18.72 -31.69 37.46
C GLY A 200 -17.24 -31.33 37.66
N ILE A 201 -16.30 -32.24 37.42
CA ILE A 201 -14.89 -32.06 37.81
C ILE A 201 -14.03 -31.50 36.66
N LYS A 202 -14.46 -31.55 35.40
CA LYS A 202 -13.64 -31.11 34.25
C LYS A 202 -13.84 -29.66 33.80
N GLN A 203 -14.81 -28.92 34.34
CA GLN A 203 -15.11 -27.54 33.89
C GLN A 203 -14.06 -26.51 34.32
N PHE A 204 -13.26 -26.81 35.36
CA PHE A 204 -12.34 -25.87 35.98
C PHE A 204 -10.86 -26.16 35.69
N SER A 205 -10.56 -27.19 34.87
CA SER A 205 -9.18 -27.52 34.51
C SER A 205 -8.74 -26.73 33.27
N PHE A 206 -7.76 -25.85 33.43
CA PHE A 206 -7.08 -25.16 32.33
C PHE A 206 -6.07 -26.05 31.59
N HIS A 207 -5.90 -27.32 31.98
CA HIS A 207 -4.93 -28.26 31.40
C HIS A 207 -5.50 -29.13 30.27
N SER A 208 -6.53 -28.68 29.56
CA SER A 208 -7.09 -29.43 28.42
C SER A 208 -7.53 -28.51 27.29
N PHE A 209 -6.64 -27.60 26.90
CA PHE A 209 -6.60 -27.01 25.56
C PHE A 209 -5.47 -27.64 24.76
#